data_AF-A0A3D5BX12-F1
#
_entry.id   AF-A0A3D5BX12-F1
#
_cell.length_a   1.000
_cell.length_b   1.000
_cell.length_c   1.000
_cell.angle_alpha   90.00
_cell.angle_beta   90.00
_cell.angle_gamma   90.00
#
_symmetry.space_group_name_H-M   'P 1'
#
loop_
_entity.id
_entity.type
_entity.pdbx_description
1 polymer ?
#
loop_
_entity_poly.entity_id
_entity_poly.type
_entity_poly.pdbx_seq_one_letter_code
_entity_poly.pdbx_strand_id
1 'polypeptide(L)'
;MTLPTITLPDNHPRRQMLERKLEEYRGRLDPSKPPAFHMATICRIAILEALLRDNGVDAQVLSEVLTETYRESFDIKAFNTACNVIIDYCNTGGQNVWGGTGLE
;
A
#
# COMPACT_ATOMS: atom_id res chain seq x y z
N MET A 1 4.68 -13.22 -13.72
CA MET A 1 5.17 -12.80 -12.39
C MET A 1 4.07 -13.12 -11.41
N THR A 2 4.36 -13.89 -10.36
CA THR A 2 3.44 -14.12 -9.24
C THR A 2 3.55 -12.95 -8.27
N LEU A 3 2.42 -12.42 -7.82
CA LEU A 3 2.39 -11.33 -6.85
C LEU A 3 2.56 -11.89 -5.42
N PRO A 4 3.18 -11.14 -4.51
CA PRO A 4 3.50 -11.63 -3.17
C PRO A 4 2.27 -11.63 -2.25
N THR A 5 2.24 -12.57 -1.31
CA THR A 5 1.43 -12.43 -0.10
C THR A 5 2.21 -11.56 0.89
N ILE A 6 1.56 -10.54 1.44
CA ILE A 6 2.15 -9.67 2.48
C ILE A 6 1.45 -10.00 3.80
N THR A 7 2.21 -10.26 4.85
CA THR A 7 1.66 -10.62 6.17
C THR A 7 2.02 -9.54 7.17
N LEU A 8 1.08 -9.19 8.04
CA LEU A 8 1.33 -8.23 9.10
C LEU A 8 2.27 -8.88 10.14
N PRO A 9 3.36 -8.22 10.55
CA PRO A 9 4.21 -8.76 11.61
C PRO A 9 3.47 -8.74 12.96
N ASP A 10 3.67 -9.76 13.79
CA ASP A 10 3.11 -9.86 15.16
C ASP A 10 3.59 -8.77 16.14
N ASN A 11 4.41 -7.83 15.66
CA ASN A 11 4.99 -6.76 16.45
C ASN A 11 4.01 -5.58 16.59
N HIS A 12 3.44 -5.42 17.78
CA HIS A 12 2.44 -4.39 18.11
C HIS A 12 2.85 -2.95 17.71
N PRO A 13 4.09 -2.48 17.97
CA PRO A 13 4.60 -1.20 17.45
C PRO A 13 4.45 -1.00 15.93
N ARG A 14 4.75 -2.02 15.10
CA ARG A 14 4.70 -1.88 13.64
C ARG A 14 3.28 -1.66 13.14
N ARG A 15 2.30 -2.32 13.75
CA ARG A 15 0.88 -2.12 13.43
C ARG A 15 0.49 -0.65 13.61
N GLN A 16 0.81 -0.05 14.75
CA GLN A 16 0.49 1.36 15.02
C GLN A 16 1.17 2.31 14.03
N MET A 17 2.41 2.01 13.63
CA MET A 17 3.12 2.82 12.64
C MET A 17 2.49 2.70 11.25
N LEU A 18 2.06 1.50 10.85
CA LEU A 18 1.34 1.27 9.59
C LEU A 18 -0.03 1.97 9.59
N GLU A 19 -0.74 1.97 10.71
CA GLU A 19 -2.00 2.72 10.90
C GLU A 19 -1.77 4.24 10.74
N ARG A 20 -0.73 4.80 11.36
CA ARG A 20 -0.35 6.21 11.14
C ARG A 20 0.01 6.50 9.68
N LYS A 21 0.73 5.58 9.03
CA LYS A 21 1.11 5.75 7.63
C LYS A 21 -0.09 5.70 6.69
N LEU A 22 -1.09 4.89 7.01
CA LEU A 22 -2.36 4.86 6.29
C LEU A 22 -3.06 6.23 6.36
N GLU A 23 -3.14 6.84 7.54
CA GLU A 23 -3.71 8.18 7.71
C GLU A 23 -2.92 9.25 6.96
N GLU A 24 -1.59 9.19 6.99
CA GLU A 24 -0.73 10.07 6.21
C GLU A 24 -1.03 9.97 4.71
N TYR A 25 -1.16 8.76 4.17
CA TYR A 25 -1.48 8.56 2.75
C TYR A 25 -2.89 9.03 2.40
N ARG A 26 -3.88 8.80 3.26
CA ARG A 26 -5.24 9.34 3.08
C ARG A 26 -5.21 10.87 2.98
N GLY A 27 -4.40 11.52 3.81
CA GLY A 27 -4.18 12.97 3.77
C GLY A 27 -3.49 13.51 2.51
N ARG A 28 -2.86 12.64 1.69
CA ARG A 28 -2.22 13.02 0.41
C ARG A 28 -3.17 12.97 -0.79
N LEU A 29 -4.40 12.46 -0.62
CA LEU A 29 -5.39 12.44 -1.68
C LEU A 29 -5.99 13.84 -1.85
N ASP A 30 -5.96 14.37 -3.06
CA ASP A 30 -6.61 15.62 -3.41
C ASP A 30 -7.91 15.29 -4.16
N PRO A 31 -9.10 15.56 -3.58
CA PRO A 31 -10.37 15.22 -4.21
C PRO A 31 -10.64 16.02 -5.49
N SER A 32 -9.88 17.08 -5.76
CA SER A 32 -9.98 17.85 -7.01
C SER A 32 -9.26 17.19 -8.20
N LYS A 33 -8.47 16.14 -7.95
CA LYS A 33 -7.68 15.43 -8.96
C LYS A 33 -8.30 14.07 -9.30
N PRO A 34 -8.14 13.60 -10.56
CA PRO A 34 -8.60 12.27 -10.93
C PRO A 34 -7.79 11.16 -10.23
N PRO A 35 -8.36 9.96 -10.00
CA PRO A 35 -7.68 8.86 -9.35
C PRO A 35 -6.33 8.48 -9.98
N ALA A 36 -6.21 8.56 -11.30
CA ALA A 36 -4.96 8.30 -12.02
C ALA A 36 -3.78 9.16 -11.51
N PHE A 37 -4.04 10.41 -11.08
CA PHE A 37 -3.00 11.28 -10.52
C PHE A 37 -2.48 10.78 -9.16
N HIS A 38 -3.31 10.06 -8.42
CA HIS A 38 -3.00 9.54 -7.09
C HIS A 38 -2.78 8.02 -7.08
N MET A 39 -2.68 7.36 -8.24
CA MET A 39 -2.78 5.89 -8.30
C MET A 39 -1.73 5.18 -7.43
N ALA A 40 -0.51 5.70 -7.35
CA ALA A 40 0.51 5.19 -6.44
C ALA A 40 0.11 5.29 -4.96
N THR A 41 -0.52 6.39 -4.54
CA THR A 41 -1.03 6.57 -3.17
C THR A 41 -2.26 5.68 -2.92
N ILE A 42 -3.18 5.59 -3.88
CA ILE A 42 -4.36 4.73 -3.81
C ILE A 42 -3.96 3.26 -3.62
N CYS A 43 -2.97 2.77 -4.39
CA CYS A 43 -2.47 1.40 -4.25
C CYS A 43 -1.90 1.15 -2.85
N ARG A 44 -1.10 2.09 -2.31
CA ARG A 44 -0.55 1.97 -0.96
C ARG A 44 -1.64 1.94 0.12
N ILE A 45 -2.66 2.78 -0.01
CA ILE A 45 -3.82 2.79 0.90
C ILE A 45 -4.54 1.44 0.85
N ALA A 46 -4.88 0.96 -0.35
CA ALA A 46 -5.60 -0.30 -0.51
C ALA A 46 -4.85 -1.50 0.08
N ILE A 47 -3.53 -1.56 -0.11
CA ILE A 47 -2.68 -2.62 0.46
C ILE A 47 -2.64 -2.51 1.99
N LEU A 48 -2.46 -1.31 2.55
CA LEU A 48 -2.42 -1.10 4.00
C LEU A 48 -3.77 -1.42 4.66
N GLU A 49 -4.88 -1.02 4.06
CA GLU A 49 -6.23 -1.31 4.57
C GLU A 49 -6.49 -2.82 4.61
N ALA A 50 -6.20 -3.52 3.52
CA ALA A 50 -6.33 -4.98 3.48
C ALA A 50 -5.42 -5.65 4.53
N LEU A 51 -4.15 -5.26 4.58
CA LEU A 51 -3.17 -5.80 5.50
C LEU A 51 -3.55 -5.59 6.97
N LEU A 52 -4.02 -4.39 7.34
CA LEU A 52 -4.39 -4.06 8.72
C LEU A 52 -5.73 -4.69 9.14
N ARG A 53 -6.67 -4.86 8.21
CA ARG A 53 -7.97 -5.49 8.46
C ARG A 53 -7.85 -7.01 8.59
N ASP A 54 -7.13 -7.63 7.66
CA ASP A 54 -7.13 -9.09 7.48
C ASP A 54 -5.85 -9.75 8.02
N ASN A 55 -4.94 -8.96 8.61
CA ASN A 55 -3.57 -9.34 9.02
C ASN A 55 -2.70 -9.91 7.89
N GLY A 56 -3.14 -9.73 6.65
CA GLY A 56 -2.47 -10.21 5.45
C GLY A 56 -3.16 -9.70 4.20
N VAL A 57 -2.47 -9.77 3.07
CA VAL A 57 -3.05 -9.43 1.78
C VAL A 57 -2.46 -10.34 0.70
N ASP A 58 -3.34 -10.94 -0.08
CA ASP A 58 -2.99 -11.55 -1.36
C ASP A 58 -2.96 -10.43 -2.41
N ALA A 59 -1.76 -10.05 -2.85
CA ALA A 59 -1.61 -8.96 -3.79
C ALA A 59 -2.21 -9.28 -5.17
N GLN A 60 -2.34 -10.56 -5.55
CA GLN A 60 -2.99 -10.91 -6.80
C GLN A 60 -4.48 -10.61 -6.74
N VAL A 61 -5.17 -11.12 -5.70
CA VAL A 61 -6.59 -10.84 -5.49
C VAL A 61 -6.84 -9.34 -5.39
N LEU A 62 -6.02 -8.62 -4.63
CA LEU A 62 -6.18 -7.17 -4.50
C LEU A 62 -5.95 -6.43 -5.83
N SER A 63 -4.99 -6.88 -6.64
CA SER A 63 -4.75 -6.27 -7.96
C SER A 63 -5.92 -6.44 -8.91
N GLU A 64 -6.61 -7.59 -8.87
CA GLU A 64 -7.81 -7.86 -9.67
C GLU A 64 -8.95 -6.92 -9.26
N VAL A 65 -9.18 -6.76 -7.96
CA VAL A 65 -10.18 -5.83 -7.41
C VAL A 65 -9.89 -4.38 -7.84
N LEU A 66 -8.64 -3.94 -7.75
CA LEU A 66 -8.25 -2.58 -8.14
C LEU A 66 -8.34 -2.37 -9.65
N THR A 67 -8.01 -3.39 -10.44
CA THR A 67 -8.17 -3.36 -11.90
C THR A 67 -9.64 -3.21 -12.27
N GLU A 68 -10.55 -3.95 -11.63
CA GLU A 68 -11.98 -3.84 -11.88
C GLU A 68 -12.54 -2.48 -11.45
N THR A 69 -12.07 -1.95 -10.32
CA THR A 69 -12.53 -0.69 -9.74
C THR A 69 -12.08 0.53 -10.56
N TYR A 70 -10.80 0.58 -10.95
CA TYR A 70 -10.20 1.76 -11.57
C TYR A 70 -9.98 1.63 -13.08
N ARG A 71 -10.16 0.43 -13.64
CA ARG A 71 -10.05 0.13 -15.09
C ARG A 71 -8.80 0.75 -15.70
N GLU A 72 -8.94 1.61 -16.69
CA GLU A 72 -7.85 2.25 -17.44
C GLU A 72 -6.96 3.16 -16.56
N SER A 73 -7.46 3.61 -15.41
CA SER A 73 -6.65 4.41 -14.47
C SER A 73 -5.71 3.55 -13.62
N PHE A 74 -5.90 2.23 -13.57
CA PHE A 74 -5.08 1.34 -12.77
C PHE A 74 -3.70 1.16 -13.41
N ASP A 75 -2.66 1.49 -12.65
CA ASP A 75 -1.27 1.28 -13.05
C ASP A 75 -0.66 0.12 -12.27
N ILE A 76 -0.51 -1.03 -12.94
CA ILE A 76 0.09 -2.24 -12.35
C ILE A 76 1.54 -2.02 -11.89
N LYS A 77 2.29 -1.12 -12.53
CA LYS A 77 3.66 -0.81 -12.08
C LYS A 77 3.61 -0.06 -10.76
N ALA A 78 2.71 0.92 -10.65
CA ALA A 78 2.49 1.65 -9.40
C ALA A 78 2.04 0.71 -8.28
N PHE A 79 1.17 -0.26 -8.58
CA PHE A 79 0.76 -1.29 -7.63
C PHE A 79 1.94 -2.16 -7.17
N ASN A 80 2.76 -2.68 -8.08
CA ASN A 80 3.93 -3.49 -7.74
C ASN A 80 4.94 -2.71 -6.87
N THR A 81 5.18 -1.44 -7.19
CA THR A 81 6.00 -0.56 -6.37
C THR A 81 5.38 -0.37 -4.98
N ALA A 82 4.07 -0.20 -4.89
CA ALA A 82 3.36 -0.10 -3.61
C ALA A 82 3.53 -1.38 -2.78
N CYS A 83 3.37 -2.58 -3.36
CA CYS A 83 3.63 -3.84 -2.68
C CYS A 83 5.04 -3.89 -2.08
N ASN A 84 6.07 -3.55 -2.85
CA ASN A 84 7.46 -3.56 -2.38
C ASN A 84 7.68 -2.59 -1.21
N VAL A 85 7.07 -1.41 -1.26
CA VAL A 85 7.13 -0.43 -0.16
C VAL A 85 6.48 -0.98 1.10
N ILE A 86 5.28 -1.57 1.01
CA ILE A 86 4.59 -2.11 2.18
C ILE A 86 5.30 -3.34 2.74
N ILE A 87 5.88 -4.19 1.88
CA ILE A 87 6.76 -5.30 2.31
C ILE A 87 7.95 -4.76 3.10
N ASP A 88 8.60 -3.70 2.63
CA ASP A 88 9.72 -3.10 3.36
C ASP A 88 9.27 -2.48 4.70
N TYR A 89 8.09 -1.86 4.76
CA TYR A 89 7.51 -1.41 6.03
C TYR A 89 7.30 -2.56 7.01
N CYS A 90 6.78 -3.70 6.55
CA CYS A 90 6.57 -4.88 7.40
C CYS A 90 7.89 -5.49 7.89
N ASN A 91 8.90 -5.56 7.01
CA ASN A 91 10.15 -6.26 7.27
C ASN A 91 11.15 -5.41 8.05
N THR A 92 11.42 -4.19 7.58
CA THR A 92 12.51 -3.32 8.06
C THR A 92 12.01 -2.06 8.74
N GLY A 93 10.73 -1.73 8.63
CA GLY A 93 10.21 -0.43 9.06
C GLY A 93 10.38 0.67 8.01
N GLY A 94 10.68 0.32 6.75
CA GLY A 94 10.82 1.30 5.67
C GLY A 94 12.22 1.85 5.47
N GLN A 95 13.25 1.14 5.96
CA GLN A 95 14.64 1.56 5.88
C GLN A 95 15.19 1.54 4.44
N ASN A 96 14.52 0.84 3.52
CA ASN A 96 14.96 0.74 2.12
C ASN A 96 14.07 1.54 1.15
N VAL A 97 13.10 2.30 1.64
CA VAL A 97 12.23 3.12 0.80
C VAL A 97 12.96 4.40 0.38
N TRP A 98 13.47 4.42 -0.85
CA TRP A 98 14.07 5.62 -1.45
C TRP A 98 13.03 6.73 -1.66
N GLY A 99 13.30 7.92 -1.11
CA GLY A 99 12.51 9.14 -1.35
C GLY A 99 11.24 9.30 -0.48
N GLY A 100 11.09 8.55 0.60
CA GLY A 100 9.98 8.68 1.56
C GLY A 100 10.44 8.75 3.02
N THR A 101 9.57 9.21 3.91
CA THR A 101 9.82 9.40 5.36
C THR A 101 9.81 8.10 6.19
N GLY A 102 9.99 6.92 5.58
CA GLY A 102 9.92 5.64 6.29
C GLY A 102 8.62 5.44 7.11
N LEU A 103 8.66 4.52 8.08
CA LEU A 103 7.78 4.53 9.25
C LEU A 103 8.50 5.32 10.36
N GLU A 104 8.41 6.64 10.35
CA GLU A 104 8.90 7.51 11.45
C GLU A 104 7.70 8.09 12.24
#